data_AF-A0A437MJH0-F1
#
_entry.id   AF-A0A437MJH0-F1
#
_cell.length_a   1.000
_cell.length_b   1.000
_cell.length_c   1.000
_cell.angle_alpha   90.00
_cell.angle_beta   90.00
_cell.angle_gamma   90.00
#
_symmetry.space_group_name_H-M   'P 1'
#
loop_
_entity.id
_entity.type
_entity.pdbx_description
1 polymer ?
#
loop_
_entity_poly.entity_id
_entity_poly.type
_entity_poly.pdbx_seq_one_letter_code
_entity_poly.pdbx_strand_id
1 'polypeptide(L)'
;MRHLKYLLPALVGLAFLGGWEWIVRANAIPPYILPGPVLVARTLARDWNSLSVSLLVTLQITFAALVVAAALGLLLAVLFSQSRLLELSLFPYAVVLQVTPIVAVAPLIIIWVEDVRVALLICAWIVAFFPILSNTTLGLNSTDRNLEDLFRLYGATRWQKLWRLRLPTALPYFLAGLRISGGLSLIGAIAAEFVAGTGGAASGLAYRIMEAGFQLQIPRMFAALALICFTGILIYLALSLVSHLMLRRWHESER
;
A
#
# COMPACT_ATOMS: atom_id res chain seq x y z
N MET A 1 3.25 23.84 -19.74
CA MET A 1 2.17 23.05 -19.11
C MET A 1 2.65 21.84 -18.28
N ARG A 2 3.68 21.09 -18.70
CA ARG A 2 4.17 19.90 -17.96
C ARG A 2 4.78 20.20 -16.57
N HIS A 3 5.49 21.33 -16.42
CA HIS A 3 6.03 21.77 -15.12
C HIS A 3 4.94 22.25 -14.15
N LEU A 4 3.84 22.85 -14.65
CA LEU A 4 2.71 23.29 -13.80
C LEU A 4 2.07 22.13 -13.03
N LYS A 5 2.01 20.93 -13.62
CA LYS A 5 1.42 19.74 -12.99
C LYS A 5 2.13 19.30 -11.70
N TYR A 6 3.41 19.63 -11.55
CA TYR A 6 4.19 19.33 -10.33
C TYR A 6 4.38 20.56 -9.44
N LEU A 7 4.52 21.74 -10.05
CA LEU A 7 4.72 23.00 -9.34
C LEU A 7 3.47 23.41 -8.53
N LEU A 8 2.27 23.24 -9.08
CA LEU A 8 1.03 23.63 -8.38
C LEU A 8 0.80 22.82 -7.09
N PRO A 9 0.84 21.47 -7.10
CA PRO A 9 0.74 20.69 -5.86
C PRO A 9 1.84 21.01 -4.85
N ALA A 10 3.08 21.23 -5.31
CA ALA A 10 4.19 21.59 -4.44
C ALA A 10 3.97 22.96 -3.77
N LEU A 11 3.50 23.97 -4.52
CA LEU A 11 3.18 25.29 -3.99
C LEU A 11 2.04 25.23 -2.97
N VAL A 12 0.98 24.48 -3.25
CA VAL A 12 -0.13 24.27 -2.29
C VAL A 12 0.37 23.58 -1.03
N GLY A 13 1.23 22.57 -1.15
CA GLY A 13 1.87 21.90 -0.02
C GLY A 13 2.75 22.85 0.82
N LEU A 14 3.56 23.67 0.17
CA LEU A 14 4.40 24.67 0.85
C LEU A 14 3.56 25.75 1.53
N ALA A 15 2.50 26.23 0.88
CA ALA A 15 1.56 27.18 1.46
C ALA A 15 0.85 26.60 2.69
N PHE A 16 0.46 25.33 2.63
CA PHE A 16 -0.12 24.61 3.78
C PHE A 16 0.87 24.50 4.94
N LEU A 17 2.12 24.07 4.69
CA LEU A 17 3.15 23.97 5.73
C LEU A 17 3.51 25.35 6.31
N GLY A 18 3.60 26.37 5.47
CA GLY A 18 3.83 27.75 5.90
C GLY A 18 2.70 28.30 6.76
N GLY A 19 1.45 28.06 6.35
CA GLY A 19 0.25 28.41 7.11
C GLY A 19 0.18 27.70 8.46
N TRP A 20 0.51 26.41 8.50
CA TRP A 20 0.58 25.64 9.74
C TRP A 20 1.64 26.18 10.71
N GLU A 21 2.87 26.41 10.25
CA GLU A 21 3.93 27.01 11.08
C GLU A 21 3.53 28.41 11.58
N TRP A 22 2.91 29.22 10.72
CA TRP A 22 2.43 30.55 11.08
C TRP A 22 1.36 30.49 12.18
N ILE A 23 0.35 29.63 12.06
CA ILE A 23 -0.70 29.45 13.07
C ILE A 23 -0.11 29.02 14.42
N VAL A 24 0.83 28.06 14.42
CA VAL A 24 1.46 27.56 15.65
C VAL A 24 2.24 28.67 16.34
N ARG A 25 3.03 29.44 15.59
CA ARG A 25 3.84 30.54 16.15
C ARG A 25 2.99 31.73 16.58
N ALA A 26 2.01 32.14 15.76
CA ALA A 26 1.17 33.30 16.03
C ALA A 26 0.31 33.12 17.29
N ASN A 27 -0.18 31.91 17.53
CA ASN A 27 -0.99 31.58 18.70
C ASN A 27 -0.17 31.03 19.89
N ALA A 28 1.17 31.03 19.79
CA ALA A 28 2.07 30.47 20.81
C ALA A 28 1.65 29.07 21.29
N ILE A 29 1.22 28.20 20.36
CA ILE A 29 0.68 26.88 20.70
C ILE A 29 1.79 26.01 21.30
N PRO A 30 1.59 25.44 22.50
CA PRO A 30 2.59 24.57 23.10
C PRO A 30 2.95 23.35 22.22
N PRO A 31 4.23 22.96 22.12
CA PRO A 31 4.67 21.86 21.25
C PRO A 31 4.08 20.48 21.59
N TYR A 32 3.60 20.28 22.82
CA TYR A 32 2.91 19.07 23.24
C TYR A 32 1.44 19.02 22.80
N ILE A 33 0.90 20.10 22.24
CA ILE A 33 -0.44 20.12 21.63
C ILE A 33 -0.28 19.99 20.12
N LEU A 34 0.48 20.90 19.51
CA LEU A 34 0.69 20.93 18.07
C LEU A 34 2.10 21.47 17.76
N PRO A 35 3.07 20.60 17.43
CA PRO A 35 4.38 21.04 17.02
C PRO A 35 4.32 21.63 15.61
N GLY A 36 4.99 22.76 15.40
CA GLY A 36 5.13 23.34 14.06
C GLY A 36 5.98 22.44 13.14
N PRO A 37 5.75 22.44 11.81
CA PRO A 37 6.47 21.60 10.86
C PRO A 37 8.00 21.79 10.92
N VAL A 38 8.51 22.99 11.26
CA VAL A 38 9.95 23.20 11.44
C VAL A 38 10.49 22.41 12.64
N LEU A 39 9.75 22.38 13.74
CA LEU A 39 10.13 21.60 14.93
C LEU A 39 10.08 20.10 14.64
N VAL A 40 9.06 19.66 13.89
CA VAL A 40 8.94 18.27 13.43
C VAL A 40 10.15 17.87 12.57
N ALA A 41 10.54 18.71 11.60
CA ALA A 41 11.69 18.45 10.75
C ALA A 41 13.01 18.38 11.52
N ARG A 42 13.22 19.28 12.49
CA ARG A 42 14.40 19.23 13.38
C ARG A 42 14.42 17.97 14.24
N THR A 43 13.28 17.57 14.77
CA THR A 43 13.15 16.35 15.58
C THR A 43 13.42 15.11 14.74
N LEU A 44 12.91 15.07 13.50
CA LEU A 44 13.18 13.99 12.56
C LEU A 44 14.68 13.86 12.25
N ALA A 45 15.39 14.98 12.05
CA ALA A 45 16.83 14.97 11.83
C ALA A 45 17.61 14.51 13.08
N ARG A 46 17.18 14.95 14.28
CA ARG A 46 17.80 14.57 15.55
C ARG A 46 17.64 13.08 15.84
N ASP A 47 16.44 12.53 15.65
CA ASP A 47 16.09 11.16 16.00
C ASP A 47 16.20 10.19 14.81
N TRP A 48 16.81 10.63 13.70
CA TRP A 48 16.87 9.89 12.44
C TRP A 48 17.44 8.48 12.60
N ASN A 49 18.50 8.30 13.38
CA ASN A 49 19.13 6.99 13.59
C ASN A 49 18.15 5.99 14.23
N SER A 50 17.29 6.45 15.15
CA SER A 50 16.29 5.58 15.77
C SER A 50 15.09 5.37 14.85
N LEU A 51 14.61 6.42 14.19
CA LEU A 51 13.42 6.35 13.33
C LEU A 51 13.66 5.57 12.04
N SER A 52 14.87 5.65 11.46
CA SER A 52 15.23 4.93 10.23
C SER A 52 15.30 3.41 10.43
N VAL A 53 15.75 2.94 11.58
CA VAL A 53 15.74 1.50 11.93
C VAL A 53 14.30 1.00 12.04
N SER A 54 13.44 1.72 12.75
CA SER A 54 12.01 1.39 12.85
C SER A 54 11.30 1.47 11.50
N LEU A 55 11.65 2.46 10.66
CA LEU A 55 11.15 2.56 9.29
C LEU A 55 11.52 1.32 8.47
N LEU A 56 12.76 0.85 8.57
CA LEU A 56 13.21 -0.31 7.83
C LEU A 56 12.40 -1.57 8.20
N VAL A 57 12.11 -1.77 9.48
CA VAL A 57 11.26 -2.88 9.94
C VAL A 57 9.86 -2.80 9.32
N THR A 58 9.21 -1.65 9.39
CA THR A 58 7.88 -1.44 8.80
C THR A 58 7.91 -1.66 7.29
N LEU A 59 8.93 -1.17 6.60
CA LEU A 59 9.09 -1.35 5.15
C LEU A 59 9.32 -2.83 4.78
N GLN A 60 10.10 -3.58 5.55
CA GLN A 60 10.31 -5.01 5.31
C GLN A 60 8.98 -5.77 5.37
N ILE A 61 8.16 -5.52 6.39
CA ILE A 61 6.83 -6.14 6.53
C ILE A 61 5.92 -5.71 5.37
N THR A 62 5.89 -4.41 5.08
CA THR A 62 5.08 -3.81 4.01
C THR A 62 5.40 -4.45 2.66
N PHE A 63 6.67 -4.50 2.26
CA PHE A 63 7.07 -5.05 0.97
C PHE A 63 6.92 -6.57 0.91
N ALA A 64 7.23 -7.30 1.99
CA ALA A 64 7.01 -8.74 2.05
C ALA A 64 5.53 -9.07 1.87
N ALA A 65 4.65 -8.37 2.59
CA ALA A 65 3.20 -8.52 2.47
C ALA A 65 2.70 -8.15 1.06
N LEU A 66 3.22 -7.08 0.46
CA LEU A 66 2.86 -6.68 -0.90
C LEU A 66 3.26 -7.74 -1.94
N VAL A 67 4.46 -8.33 -1.82
CA VAL A 67 4.92 -9.40 -2.72
C VAL A 67 4.03 -10.64 -2.58
N VAL A 68 3.72 -11.06 -1.36
CA VAL A 68 2.83 -12.20 -1.10
C VAL A 68 1.41 -11.90 -1.62
N ALA A 69 0.91 -10.68 -1.43
CA ALA A 69 -0.39 -10.24 -1.93
C ALA A 69 -0.43 -10.23 -3.46
N ALA A 70 0.64 -9.77 -4.10
CA ALA A 70 0.78 -9.78 -5.55
C ALA A 70 0.79 -11.20 -6.11
N ALA A 71 1.58 -12.10 -5.52
CA ALA A 71 1.67 -13.49 -5.96
C ALA A 71 0.35 -14.24 -5.79
N LEU A 72 -0.25 -14.19 -4.59
CA LEU A 72 -1.49 -14.90 -4.30
C LEU A 72 -2.70 -14.28 -5.00
N GLY A 73 -2.76 -12.94 -5.08
CA GLY A 73 -3.83 -12.22 -5.77
C GLY A 73 -3.83 -12.51 -7.28
N LEU A 74 -2.66 -12.50 -7.92
CA LEU A 74 -2.53 -12.87 -9.33
C LEU A 74 -2.88 -14.34 -9.56
N LEU A 75 -2.38 -15.25 -8.72
CA LEU A 75 -2.66 -16.68 -8.82
C LEU A 75 -4.16 -16.96 -8.74
N LEU A 76 -4.85 -16.42 -7.73
CA LEU A 76 -6.29 -16.59 -7.57
C LEU A 76 -7.10 -15.93 -8.69
N ALA A 77 -6.71 -14.75 -9.17
CA ALA A 77 -7.35 -14.11 -10.32
C ALA A 77 -7.24 -14.98 -11.59
N VAL A 78 -6.07 -15.58 -11.83
CA VAL A 78 -5.87 -16.52 -12.93
C VAL A 78 -6.76 -17.75 -12.76
N LEU A 79 -6.84 -18.34 -11.56
CA LEU A 79 -7.73 -19.47 -11.28
C LEU A 79 -9.21 -19.14 -11.51
N PHE A 80 -9.66 -17.94 -11.11
CA PHE A 80 -11.01 -17.46 -11.37
C PHE A 80 -11.30 -17.33 -12.86
N SER A 81 -10.33 -16.82 -13.63
CA SER A 81 -10.47 -16.71 -15.09
C SER A 81 -10.61 -18.05 -15.82
N GLN A 82 -10.15 -19.14 -15.21
CA GLN A 82 -10.19 -20.48 -15.78
C GLN A 82 -11.45 -21.26 -15.40
N SER A 83 -12.06 -20.95 -14.25
CA SER A 83 -13.25 -21.63 -13.75
C SER A 83 -14.23 -20.65 -13.11
N ARG A 84 -15.39 -20.49 -13.76
CA ARG A 84 -16.50 -19.69 -13.23
C ARG A 84 -17.02 -20.22 -11.89
N LEU A 85 -16.93 -21.52 -11.66
CA LEU A 85 -17.31 -22.12 -10.37
C LEU A 85 -16.36 -21.67 -9.26
N LEU A 86 -15.04 -21.66 -9.50
CA LEU A 86 -14.07 -21.19 -8.51
C LEU A 86 -14.27 -19.70 -8.19
N GLU A 87 -14.51 -18.88 -9.20
CA GLU A 87 -14.83 -17.46 -9.02
C GLU A 87 -16.07 -17.28 -8.14
N LEU A 88 -17.19 -17.92 -8.48
CA LEU A 88 -18.44 -17.80 -7.73
C LEU A 88 -18.32 -18.33 -6.29
N SER A 89 -17.53 -19.39 -6.08
CA SER A 89 -17.34 -19.99 -4.76
C SER A 89 -16.38 -19.19 -3.87
N LEU A 90 -15.25 -18.70 -4.41
CA LEU A 90 -14.17 -18.12 -3.60
C LEU A 90 -14.21 -16.59 -3.51
N PHE A 91 -14.80 -15.91 -4.49
CA PHE A 91 -14.86 -14.44 -4.51
C PHE A 91 -15.60 -13.85 -3.28
N PRO A 92 -16.72 -14.42 -2.78
CA PRO A 92 -17.37 -13.92 -1.57
C PRO A 92 -16.44 -13.93 -0.34
N TYR A 93 -15.61 -14.96 -0.18
CA TYR A 93 -14.66 -15.04 0.94
C TYR A 93 -13.55 -13.98 0.84
N ALA A 94 -13.11 -13.65 -0.39
CA ALA A 94 -12.19 -12.53 -0.59
C ALA A 94 -12.81 -11.19 -0.19
N VAL A 95 -14.10 -10.99 -0.47
CA VAL A 95 -14.85 -9.80 -0.02
C VAL A 95 -14.96 -9.77 1.51
N VAL A 96 -15.23 -10.91 2.15
CA VAL A 96 -15.26 -11.00 3.62
C VAL A 96 -13.92 -10.56 4.22
N LEU A 97 -12.80 -11.04 3.67
CA LEU A 97 -11.46 -10.63 4.12
C LEU A 97 -11.24 -9.12 3.98
N GLN A 98 -11.76 -8.49 2.92
CA GLN A 98 -11.64 -7.04 2.71
C GLN A 98 -12.45 -6.22 3.71
N VAL A 99 -13.69 -6.64 3.98
CA VAL A 99 -14.62 -5.89 4.84
C VAL A 99 -14.28 -6.06 6.31
N THR A 100 -13.60 -7.15 6.67
CA THR A 100 -13.22 -7.42 8.06
C THR A 100 -12.15 -6.43 8.53
N PRO A 101 -12.42 -5.61 9.57
CA PRO A 101 -11.46 -4.61 10.04
C PRO A 101 -10.21 -5.27 10.60
N ILE A 102 -9.04 -4.95 10.03
CA ILE A 102 -7.79 -5.62 10.43
C ILE A 102 -7.46 -5.39 11.91
N VAL A 103 -7.80 -4.21 12.45
CA VAL A 103 -7.57 -3.87 13.86
C VAL A 103 -8.34 -4.80 14.81
N ALA A 104 -9.49 -5.34 14.37
CA ALA A 104 -10.29 -6.27 15.16
C ALA A 104 -9.75 -7.71 15.10
N VAL A 105 -9.12 -8.11 13.98
CA VAL A 105 -8.63 -9.48 13.76
C VAL A 105 -7.16 -9.65 14.15
N ALA A 106 -6.36 -8.59 14.05
CA ALA A 106 -4.95 -8.61 14.38
C ALA A 106 -4.63 -9.22 15.76
N PRO A 107 -5.37 -8.93 16.86
CA PRO A 107 -5.10 -9.56 18.15
C PRO A 107 -5.22 -11.09 18.10
N LEU A 108 -6.21 -11.62 17.37
CA LEU A 108 -6.41 -13.06 17.22
C LEU A 108 -5.26 -13.70 16.44
N ILE A 109 -4.84 -13.06 15.35
CA ILE A 109 -3.71 -13.54 14.54
C ILE A 109 -2.43 -13.56 15.38
N ILE A 110 -2.18 -12.54 16.19
CA ILE A 110 -1.00 -12.45 17.06
C ILE A 110 -1.03 -13.54 18.14
N ILE A 111 -2.21 -13.94 18.63
CA ILE A 111 -2.34 -15.06 19.58
C ILE A 111 -2.09 -16.41 18.91
N TRP A 112 -2.55 -16.58 17.66
CA TRP A 112 -2.44 -17.85 16.94
C TRP A 112 -1.05 -18.11 16.35
N VAL A 113 -0.29 -17.06 16.06
CA VAL A 113 1.00 -17.15 15.36
C VAL A 113 2.13 -16.87 16.34
N GLU A 114 3.04 -17.83 16.50
CA GLU A 114 4.17 -17.71 17.43
C GLU A 114 5.15 -16.59 17.04
N ASP A 115 5.41 -16.41 15.74
CA ASP A 115 6.28 -15.34 15.24
C ASP A 115 5.49 -14.05 14.96
N VAL A 116 5.76 -13.01 15.75
CA VAL A 116 5.15 -11.69 15.60
C VAL A 116 5.36 -11.11 14.20
N ARG A 117 6.53 -11.28 13.58
CA ARG A 117 6.79 -10.73 12.24
C ARG A 117 5.88 -11.39 11.19
N VAL A 118 5.65 -12.69 11.33
CA VAL A 118 4.73 -13.44 10.48
C VAL A 118 3.29 -12.99 10.73
N ALA A 119 2.90 -12.77 11.99
CA ALA A 119 1.58 -12.22 12.33
C ALA A 119 1.34 -10.85 11.67
N LEU A 120 2.31 -9.93 11.76
CA LEU A 120 2.27 -8.61 11.12
C LEU A 120 2.20 -8.71 9.59
N LEU A 121 2.97 -9.63 9.00
CA LEU A 121 2.93 -9.89 7.56
C LEU A 121 1.56 -10.38 7.10
N ILE A 122 0.96 -11.34 7.81
CA ILE A 122 -0.39 -11.85 7.51
C ILE A 122 -1.40 -10.71 7.57
N CYS A 123 -1.32 -9.85 8.59
CA CYS A 123 -2.23 -8.73 8.74
C CYS A 123 -2.12 -7.73 7.59
N ALA A 124 -0.89 -7.33 7.24
CA ALA A 124 -0.63 -6.44 6.12
C ALA A 124 -1.05 -7.06 4.77
N TRP A 125 -0.86 -8.37 4.62
CA TRP A 125 -1.24 -9.12 3.43
C TRP A 125 -2.76 -9.12 3.22
N ILE A 126 -3.56 -9.39 4.25
CA ILE A 126 -5.03 -9.40 4.17
C ILE A 126 -5.55 -8.07 3.58
N VAL A 127 -5.00 -6.96 4.05
CA VAL A 127 -5.41 -5.61 3.64
C VAL A 127 -4.97 -5.32 2.19
N ALA A 128 -3.77 -5.75 1.80
CA ALA A 128 -3.22 -5.50 0.46
C ALA A 128 -3.72 -6.48 -0.61
N PHE A 129 -4.23 -7.65 -0.22
CA PHE A 129 -4.57 -8.73 -1.14
C PHE A 129 -5.75 -8.42 -2.05
N PHE A 130 -6.84 -7.89 -1.48
CA PHE A 130 -8.11 -7.79 -2.21
C PHE A 130 -8.06 -6.88 -3.46
N PRO A 131 -7.48 -5.67 -3.42
CA PRO A 131 -7.42 -4.82 -4.61
C PRO A 131 -6.63 -5.45 -5.75
N ILE A 132 -5.57 -6.23 -5.47
CA ILE A 132 -4.82 -6.96 -6.50
C ILE A 132 -5.71 -8.03 -7.11
N LEU A 133 -6.33 -8.89 -6.30
CA LEU A 133 -7.22 -9.95 -6.78
C LEU A 133 -8.35 -9.36 -7.65
N SER A 134 -9.05 -8.37 -7.12
CA SER A 134 -10.24 -7.79 -7.76
C SER A 134 -9.89 -7.11 -9.08
N ASN A 135 -8.90 -6.21 -9.10
CA ASN A 135 -8.50 -5.53 -10.34
C ASN A 135 -7.97 -6.51 -11.38
N THR A 136 -7.17 -7.50 -10.98
CA THR A 136 -6.63 -8.49 -11.92
C THR A 136 -7.74 -9.36 -12.51
N THR A 137 -8.71 -9.78 -11.69
CA THR A 137 -9.88 -10.53 -12.16
C THR A 137 -10.71 -9.70 -13.14
N LEU A 138 -10.92 -8.41 -12.85
CA LEU A 138 -11.59 -7.49 -13.76
C LEU A 138 -10.83 -7.34 -15.09
N GLY A 139 -9.50 -7.20 -15.05
CA GLY A 139 -8.67 -7.10 -16.25
C GLY A 139 -8.64 -8.38 -17.10
N LEU A 140 -8.68 -9.56 -16.47
CA LEU A 140 -8.77 -10.82 -17.19
C LEU A 140 -10.13 -10.97 -17.89
N ASN A 141 -11.18 -10.42 -17.29
CA ASN A 141 -12.55 -10.46 -17.80
C ASN A 141 -12.92 -9.29 -18.73
N SER A 142 -12.06 -8.27 -18.87
CA SER A 142 -12.29 -7.09 -19.73
C SER A 142 -11.80 -7.27 -21.18
N THR A 143 -11.37 -8.48 -21.53
CA THR A 143 -10.88 -8.80 -22.88
C THR A 143 -11.98 -8.60 -23.94
N ASP A 144 -11.64 -7.96 -25.06
CA ASP A 144 -12.56 -7.75 -26.18
C ASP A 144 -13.10 -9.09 -26.70
N ARG A 145 -14.43 -9.20 -26.78
CA ARG A 145 -15.13 -10.38 -27.28
C ARG A 145 -14.72 -10.73 -28.70
N ASN A 146 -14.45 -9.74 -29.56
CA ASN A 146 -14.01 -9.96 -30.94
C ASN A 146 -12.65 -10.68 -30.98
N LEU A 147 -11.73 -10.31 -30.08
CA LEU A 147 -10.43 -10.98 -29.97
C LEU A 147 -10.58 -12.39 -29.37
N GLU A 148 -11.48 -12.57 -28.39
CA GLU A 148 -11.77 -13.91 -27.86
C GLU A 148 -12.36 -14.85 -28.92
N ASP A 149 -13.28 -14.34 -29.76
CA ASP A 149 -13.89 -15.07 -30.86
C ASP A 149 -12.88 -15.37 -31.96
N LEU A 150 -11.98 -14.43 -32.29
CA LEU A 150 -10.88 -14.67 -33.21
C LEU A 150 -10.00 -15.84 -32.71
N PHE A 151 -9.55 -15.80 -31.46
CA PHE A 151 -8.77 -16.91 -30.90
C PHE A 151 -9.55 -18.22 -30.91
N ARG A 152 -10.87 -18.19 -30.70
CA ARG A 152 -11.73 -19.38 -30.78
C ARG A 152 -11.83 -19.94 -32.20
N LEU A 153 -11.94 -19.08 -33.22
CA LEU A 153 -11.95 -19.49 -34.64
C LEU A 153 -10.64 -20.17 -35.05
N TYR A 154 -9.51 -19.68 -34.54
CA TYR A 154 -8.19 -20.29 -34.75
C TYR A 154 -7.94 -21.54 -33.88
N GLY A 155 -8.95 -22.04 -33.14
CA GLY A 155 -8.83 -23.25 -32.33
C GLY A 155 -7.93 -23.10 -31.10
N ALA A 156 -7.70 -21.88 -30.62
CA ALA A 156 -6.79 -21.63 -29.50
C ALA A 156 -7.30 -22.27 -28.20
N THR A 157 -6.40 -22.96 -27.50
CA THR A 157 -6.69 -23.57 -26.20
C THR A 157 -6.88 -22.49 -25.12
N ARG A 158 -7.49 -22.86 -23.99
CA ARG A 158 -7.69 -21.93 -22.86
C ARG A 158 -6.37 -21.33 -22.36
N TRP A 159 -5.30 -22.11 -22.34
CA TRP A 159 -3.96 -21.65 -21.95
C TRP A 159 -3.36 -20.67 -22.96
N GLN A 160 -3.54 -20.91 -24.26
CA GLN A 160 -3.11 -19.97 -25.30
C GLN A 160 -3.87 -18.65 -25.18
N LYS A 161 -5.19 -18.69 -24.97
CA LYS A 161 -6.00 -17.49 -24.71
C LYS A 161 -5.56 -16.76 -23.44
N LEU A 162 -5.27 -17.49 -22.36
CA LEU A 162 -4.79 -16.88 -21.13
C LEU A 162 -3.47 -16.14 -21.36
N TRP A 163 -2.44 -16.84 -21.85
CA TRP A 163 -1.09 -16.28 -21.95
C TRP A 163 -0.93 -15.23 -23.05
N ARG A 164 -1.65 -15.37 -24.17
CA ARG A 164 -1.47 -14.50 -25.34
C ARG A 164 -2.51 -13.40 -25.49
N LEU A 165 -3.63 -13.49 -24.77
CA LEU A 165 -4.73 -12.52 -24.89
C LEU A 165 -5.11 -11.93 -23.54
N ARG A 166 -5.51 -12.75 -22.57
CA ARG A 166 -6.06 -12.25 -21.30
C ARG A 166 -5.01 -11.68 -20.35
N LEU A 167 -3.90 -12.38 -20.11
CA LEU A 167 -2.81 -11.92 -19.24
C LEU A 167 -2.18 -10.62 -19.72
N PRO A 168 -1.89 -10.45 -21.04
CA PRO A 168 -1.55 -9.17 -21.58
C PRO A 168 -2.63 -8.15 -21.21
N THR A 169 -3.88 -8.32 -21.66
CA THR A 169 -4.98 -7.35 -21.43
C THR A 169 -5.15 -6.95 -19.95
N ALA A 170 -4.93 -7.88 -19.02
CA ALA A 170 -5.05 -7.66 -17.58
C ALA A 170 -3.89 -6.88 -16.95
N LEU A 171 -2.74 -6.73 -17.63
CA LEU A 171 -1.53 -6.14 -17.05
C LEU A 171 -1.72 -4.71 -16.48
N PRO A 172 -2.40 -3.75 -17.14
CA PRO A 172 -2.63 -2.43 -16.57
C PRO A 172 -3.51 -2.49 -15.33
N TYR A 173 -4.49 -3.40 -15.31
CA TYR A 173 -5.38 -3.59 -14.18
C TYR A 173 -4.64 -4.21 -13.00
N PHE A 174 -3.80 -5.22 -13.24
CA PHE A 174 -2.91 -5.77 -12.21
C PHE A 174 -2.00 -4.67 -11.63
N LEU A 175 -1.38 -3.86 -12.48
CA LEU A 175 -0.52 -2.77 -12.03
C LEU A 175 -1.30 -1.67 -11.29
N ALA A 176 -2.54 -1.37 -11.69
CA ALA A 176 -3.42 -0.45 -10.96
C ALA A 176 -3.75 -1.01 -9.56
N GLY A 177 -4.12 -2.30 -9.48
CA GLY A 177 -4.33 -3.02 -8.23
C GLY A 177 -3.07 -2.98 -7.34
N LEU A 178 -1.89 -3.23 -7.90
CA LEU A 178 -0.62 -3.20 -7.18
C LEU A 178 -0.32 -1.82 -6.59
N ARG A 179 -0.57 -0.72 -7.33
CA ARG A 179 -0.39 0.65 -6.83
C ARG A 179 -1.30 0.96 -5.64
N ILE A 180 -2.57 0.54 -5.72
CA ILE A 180 -3.54 0.73 -4.62
C ILE A 180 -3.10 -0.10 -3.40
N SER A 181 -2.74 -1.35 -3.63
CA SER A 181 -2.30 -2.29 -2.59
C SER A 181 -0.97 -1.92 -1.96
N GLY A 182 -0.09 -1.19 -2.65
CA GLY A 182 1.15 -0.67 -2.06
C GLY A 182 0.88 0.22 -0.85
N GLY A 183 -0.01 1.21 -0.99
CA GLY A 183 -0.41 2.07 0.13
C GLY A 183 -1.14 1.29 1.23
N LEU A 184 -2.04 0.39 0.84
CA LEU A 184 -2.80 -0.43 1.78
C LEU A 184 -1.93 -1.43 2.55
N SER A 185 -0.85 -1.94 1.96
CA SER A 185 0.11 -2.81 2.66
C SER A 185 0.83 -2.08 3.78
N LEU A 186 1.19 -0.80 3.55
CA LEU A 186 1.80 0.04 4.57
C LEU A 186 0.81 0.33 5.71
N ILE A 187 -0.43 0.69 5.36
CA ILE A 187 -1.51 0.92 6.33
C ILE A 187 -1.77 -0.35 7.15
N GLY A 188 -1.83 -1.52 6.51
CA GLY A 188 -2.03 -2.80 7.17
C GLY A 188 -0.87 -3.16 8.11
N ALA A 189 0.38 -2.93 7.70
CA ALA A 189 1.55 -3.16 8.55
C ALA A 189 1.52 -2.26 9.79
N ILE A 190 1.26 -0.96 9.62
CA ILE A 190 1.18 0.00 10.72
C ILE A 190 0.04 -0.35 11.68
N ALA A 191 -1.15 -0.67 11.15
CA ALA A 191 -2.29 -1.08 11.97
C ALA A 191 -1.97 -2.33 12.81
N ALA A 192 -1.30 -3.31 12.20
CA ALA A 192 -0.88 -4.51 12.89
C ALA A 192 0.20 -4.22 13.96
N GLU A 193 1.17 -3.35 13.65
CA GLU A 193 2.20 -2.94 14.61
C GLU A 193 1.60 -2.20 15.82
N PHE A 194 0.59 -1.35 15.60
CA PHE A 194 -0.15 -0.67 16.69
C PHE A 194 -0.81 -1.68 17.62
N VAL A 195 -1.45 -2.70 17.06
CA VAL A 195 -2.13 -3.74 17.85
C VAL A 195 -1.13 -4.63 18.57
N ALA A 196 -0.03 -5.01 17.92
CA ALA A 196 0.97 -5.88 18.51
C ALA A 196 1.70 -5.22 19.69
N GLY A 197 1.82 -3.88 19.68
CA GLY A 197 2.41 -3.12 20.78
C GLY A 197 3.86 -3.50 21.11
N THR A 198 4.55 -4.22 20.23
CA THR A 198 5.82 -4.86 20.53
C THR A 198 6.93 -3.84 20.73
N GLY A 199 7.53 -3.83 21.92
CA GLY A 199 8.68 -2.98 22.27
C GLY A 199 10.03 -3.67 22.08
N GLY A 200 11.07 -2.85 21.89
CA GLY A 200 12.45 -3.30 21.69
C GLY A 200 13.15 -2.63 20.51
N ALA A 201 14.41 -3.00 20.27
CA ALA A 201 15.26 -2.39 19.24
C ALA A 201 14.83 -2.71 17.79
N ALA A 202 13.99 -3.74 17.59
CA ALA A 202 13.48 -4.17 16.28
C ALA A 202 11.98 -3.85 16.08
N SER A 203 11.48 -2.82 16.75
CA SER A 203 10.09 -2.36 16.66
C SER A 203 9.88 -1.40 15.49
N GLY A 204 8.73 -1.50 14.83
CA GLY A 204 8.37 -0.67 13.69
C GLY A 204 7.98 0.77 14.06
N LEU A 205 7.64 1.58 13.04
CA LEU A 205 7.31 2.99 13.24
C LEU A 205 6.06 3.21 14.10
N ALA A 206 5.07 2.32 14.03
CA ALA A 206 3.85 2.47 14.83
C ALA A 206 4.16 2.40 16.33
N TYR A 207 5.09 1.52 16.72
CA TYR A 207 5.55 1.44 18.11
C TYR A 207 6.23 2.75 18.55
N ARG A 208 7.06 3.37 17.69
CA ARG A 208 7.69 4.67 18.00
C ARG A 208 6.68 5.79 18.17
N ILE A 209 5.58 5.75 17.41
CA ILE A 209 4.47 6.70 17.59
C ILE A 209 3.82 6.48 18.95
N MET A 210 3.52 5.24 19.31
CA MET A 210 2.89 4.90 20.59
C MET A 210 3.80 5.25 21.79
N GLU A 211 5.09 4.90 21.72
CA GLU A 211 6.10 5.23 22.72
C GLU A 211 6.23 6.75 22.91
N ALA A 212 6.34 7.51 21.82
CA ALA A 212 6.41 8.96 21.87
C ALA A 212 5.13 9.60 22.44
N GLY A 213 3.96 9.01 22.14
CA GLY A 213 2.68 9.40 22.73
C GLY A 213 2.65 9.21 24.25
N PHE A 214 3.07 8.04 24.73
CA PHE A 214 3.14 7.77 26.18
C PHE A 214 4.14 8.65 26.92
N GLN A 215 5.25 9.04 26.27
CA GLN A 215 6.26 9.93 26.85
C GLN A 215 5.94 11.42 26.67
N LEU A 216 4.79 11.78 26.08
CA LEU A 216 4.42 13.15 25.70
C LEU A 216 5.47 13.84 24.81
N GLN A 217 6.27 13.06 24.08
CA GLN A 217 7.25 13.49 23.08
C GLN A 217 6.53 13.75 21.74
N ILE A 218 5.53 14.63 21.75
CA ILE A 218 4.65 14.91 20.61
C ILE A 218 5.41 15.34 19.33
N PRO A 219 6.48 16.16 19.39
CA PRO A 219 7.29 16.43 18.20
C PRO A 219 7.85 15.17 17.53
N ARG A 220 8.26 14.16 18.31
CA ARG A 220 8.77 12.88 17.80
C ARG A 220 7.64 12.02 17.23
N MET A 221 6.47 12.05 17.86
CA MET A 221 5.26 11.39 17.35
C MET A 221 4.88 11.93 15.95
N PHE A 222 4.86 13.25 15.79
CA PHE A 222 4.62 13.90 14.49
C PHE A 222 5.73 13.61 13.48
N ALA A 223 6.99 13.53 13.91
CA ALA A 223 8.09 13.16 13.03
C ALA A 223 7.94 11.74 12.47
N ALA A 224 7.57 10.77 13.31
CA ALA A 224 7.31 9.40 12.88
C ALA A 224 6.08 9.31 11.94
N LEU A 225 5.00 10.05 12.23
CA LEU A 225 3.83 10.15 11.34
C LEU A 225 4.18 10.77 9.99
N ALA A 226 4.98 11.84 9.99
CA ALA A 226 5.45 12.47 8.75
C ALA A 226 6.28 11.50 7.90
N LEU A 227 7.12 10.67 8.54
CA LEU A 227 7.93 9.65 7.88
C LEU A 227 7.06 8.54 7.25
N ILE A 228 5.98 8.12 7.93
CA ILE A 228 4.97 7.20 7.37
C ILE A 228 4.30 7.81 6.14
N CYS A 229 3.81 9.05 6.24
CA CYS A 229 3.15 9.73 5.12
C CYS A 229 4.10 9.86 3.92
N PHE A 230 5.34 10.27 4.18
CA PHE A 230 6.36 10.41 3.15
C PHE A 230 6.66 9.07 2.46
N THR A 231 6.84 7.99 3.24
CA THR A 231 7.13 6.67 2.69
C THR A 231 5.95 6.06 1.93
N GLY A 232 4.71 6.30 2.39
CA GLY A 232 3.51 5.93 1.63
C GLY A 232 3.43 6.63 0.26
N ILE A 233 3.73 7.93 0.21
CA ILE A 233 3.82 8.68 -1.05
C ILE A 233 4.93 8.11 -1.94
N LEU A 234 6.11 7.82 -1.37
CA LEU A 234 7.22 7.23 -2.12
C LEU A 234 6.86 5.86 -2.69
N ILE A 235 6.21 4.98 -1.93
CA ILE A 235 5.74 3.67 -2.41
C ILE A 235 4.76 3.86 -3.57
N TYR A 236 3.79 4.76 -3.43
CA TYR A 236 2.83 5.06 -4.49
C TYR A 236 3.53 5.56 -5.76
N LEU A 237 4.45 6.53 -5.64
CA LEU A 237 5.20 7.09 -6.76
C LEU A 237 6.10 6.03 -7.41
N ALA A 238 6.77 5.20 -6.62
CA ALA A 238 7.62 4.11 -7.12
C ALA A 238 6.80 3.09 -7.93
N LEU A 239 5.67 2.64 -7.41
CA LEU A 239 4.79 1.71 -8.11
C LEU A 239 4.13 2.35 -9.35
N SER A 240 3.81 3.64 -9.28
CA SER A 240 3.31 4.40 -10.43
C SER A 240 4.37 4.50 -11.53
N LEU A 241 5.63 4.77 -11.16
CA LEU A 241 6.76 4.80 -12.09
C LEU A 241 7.00 3.42 -12.72
N VAL A 242 7.05 2.36 -11.91
CA VAL A 242 7.18 0.98 -12.40
C VAL A 242 6.09 0.67 -13.41
N SER A 243 4.84 1.01 -13.08
CA SER A 243 3.74 0.76 -13.98
C SER A 243 3.81 1.59 -15.27
N HIS A 244 4.20 2.86 -15.19
CA HIS A 244 4.41 3.69 -16.37
C HIS A 244 5.51 3.11 -17.27
N LEU A 245 6.64 2.67 -16.70
CA LEU A 245 7.74 2.06 -17.45
C LEU A 245 7.34 0.75 -18.14
N MET A 246 6.57 -0.10 -17.45
CA MET A 246 6.07 -1.35 -18.02
C MET A 246 5.04 -1.12 -19.12
N LEU A 247 4.17 -0.12 -18.97
CA LEU A 247 3.11 0.19 -19.94
C LEU A 247 3.56 1.12 -21.08
N ARG A 248 4.73 1.75 -20.97
CA ARG A 248 5.26 2.67 -22.01
C ARG A 248 5.46 1.99 -23.36
N ARG A 249 5.72 0.68 -23.38
CA ARG A 249 5.85 -0.12 -24.63
C ARG A 249 4.50 -0.62 -25.16
N TRP A 250 3.42 -0.32 -24.45
CA TRP A 250 2.11 -0.92 -24.62
C TRP A 250 1.10 0.02 -25.29
N HIS A 251 1.38 1.33 -25.27
CA HIS A 251 0.49 2.35 -25.81
C HIS A 251 1.16 3.18 -26.92
N GLU A 252 0.85 2.85 -28.18
CA GLU A 252 0.73 3.88 -29.22
C GLU A 252 -0.55 4.72 -29.04
N SER A 253 -1.45 4.32 -28.14
CA SER A 253 -2.76 4.95 -27.87
C SER A 253 -2.81 5.93 -26.70
N GLU A 254 -1.69 6.19 -26.00
CA GLU A 254 -1.54 7.25 -24.99
C GLU A 254 -0.52 8.30 -25.48
N ARG A 255 -0.78 8.86 -26.66
CA ARG A 255 -0.19 10.14 -27.10
C ARG A 255 -1.22 11.24 -27.02
#